data_AF-A0A813XS27-F1
#
_entry.id   AF-A0A813XS27-F1
#
_cell.length_a   1.000
_cell.length_b   1.000
_cell.length_c   1.000
_cell.angle_alpha   90.00
_cell.angle_beta   90.00
_cell.angle_gamma   90.00
#
_symmetry.space_group_name_H-M   'P 1'
#
loop_
_entity.id
_entity.type
_entity.pdbx_description
1 polymer ?
#
loop_
_entity_poly.entity_id
_entity_poly.type
_entity_poly.pdbx_seq_one_letter_code
_entity_poly.pdbx_strand_id
1 'polypeptide(L)'
;MNGPIENKFRLETPNQHTQLKPPSSLTEFADSGVISRNTPISSIDEKNSNHSHDNSDDQSITTEVQYLSNIRKPKLQYKKWAENMQYSNCLVTYLDHPSAIFIQLIQDAERFQLMHQDMNRHYMDNLNMFSNISIHAFNIGDFCVAYSTRYFEFFRARILNIDQTKKQYLIIYVDFGNSEWVHSKGIRPLHPQFAELEVQGTPVTLSHTLPKKDLKTGTIEWDTSAGRQCTRKLRRLLIKPHGEPFLFVIVRFLSNERWWPLPFVDIKVDELIRDLAEILHRDGLARLTRNNKDLRMIYPNFGNYQNEHLIFGSLSSERLENRYR
;
A
#
# COMPACT_ATOMS: atom_id res chain seq x y z
N MET A 1 -46.43 -24.56 33.81
CA MET A 1 -44.99 -24.89 33.72
C MET A 1 -44.73 -25.55 32.38
N ASN A 2 -43.65 -25.12 31.74
CA ASN A 2 -42.97 -25.66 30.54
C ASN A 2 -43.54 -25.26 29.17
N GLY A 3 -42.79 -24.36 28.53
CA GLY A 3 -43.04 -23.65 27.27
C GLY A 3 -42.49 -24.34 26.02
N PRO A 4 -42.30 -23.60 24.92
CA PRO A 4 -42.20 -24.15 23.58
C PRO A 4 -40.78 -24.57 23.17
N ILE A 5 -40.75 -25.46 22.17
CA ILE A 5 -39.60 -26.12 21.56
C ILE A 5 -38.69 -25.09 20.86
N GLU A 6 -37.49 -24.89 21.39
CA GLU A 6 -36.40 -24.18 20.71
C GLU A 6 -35.65 -25.14 19.76
N ASN A 7 -35.71 -24.85 18.46
CA ASN A 7 -34.78 -25.40 17.48
C ASN A 7 -33.38 -24.82 17.75
N LYS A 8 -32.54 -25.58 18.47
CA LYS A 8 -31.11 -25.33 18.53
C LYS A 8 -30.48 -25.69 17.18
N PHE A 9 -30.27 -24.69 16.33
CA PHE A 9 -29.21 -24.75 15.33
C PHE A 9 -27.88 -24.81 16.06
N ARG A 10 -27.37 -26.04 16.25
CA ARG A 10 -25.99 -26.30 16.64
C ARG A 10 -25.14 -26.01 15.40
N LEU A 11 -24.65 -24.78 15.28
CA LEU A 11 -23.56 -24.48 14.36
C LEU A 11 -22.35 -25.27 14.83
N GLU A 12 -21.98 -26.30 14.08
CA GLU A 12 -20.70 -26.97 14.24
C GLU A 12 -19.59 -25.93 14.06
N THR A 13 -18.72 -25.83 15.07
CA THR A 13 -17.50 -25.04 15.00
C THR A 13 -16.66 -25.52 13.81
N PRO A 14 -16.24 -24.64 12.88
CA PRO A 14 -15.35 -25.04 11.82
C PRO A 14 -14.05 -25.58 12.41
N ASN A 15 -13.68 -26.79 11.97
CA ASN A 15 -12.46 -27.50 12.36
C ASN A 15 -11.24 -26.57 12.41
N GLN A 16 -10.53 -26.63 13.54
CA GLN A 16 -9.21 -26.05 13.74
C GLN A 16 -8.16 -26.82 12.92
N HIS A 17 -8.16 -26.63 11.60
CA HIS A 17 -6.99 -26.90 10.77
C HIS A 17 -6.97 -25.87 9.63
N THR A 18 -5.83 -25.17 9.52
CA THR A 18 -5.47 -24.18 8.49
C THR A 18 -6.19 -22.83 8.51
N GLN A 19 -6.09 -22.07 9.63
CA GLN A 19 -5.96 -20.62 9.45
C GLN A 19 -4.53 -20.36 8.97
N LEU A 20 -4.35 -20.22 7.66
CA LEU A 20 -3.12 -19.69 7.08
C LEU A 20 -2.85 -18.34 7.76
N LYS A 21 -1.80 -18.27 8.58
CA LYS A 21 -1.33 -17.00 9.15
C LYS A 21 -0.96 -16.12 7.95
N PRO A 22 -1.55 -14.92 7.80
CA PRO A 22 -1.15 -14.01 6.74
C PRO A 22 0.36 -13.76 6.82
N PRO A 23 1.08 -13.59 5.69
CA PRO A 23 2.53 -13.45 5.70
C PRO A 23 2.99 -12.36 6.68
N SER A 24 4.12 -12.58 7.35
CA SER A 24 4.70 -11.66 8.35
C SER A 24 4.82 -10.22 7.83
N SER A 25 5.03 -10.05 6.53
CA SER A 25 5.04 -8.75 5.86
C SER A 25 3.71 -7.99 5.98
N LEU A 26 2.55 -8.67 5.98
CA LEU A 26 1.23 -8.01 6.04
C LEU A 26 0.97 -7.24 7.34
N THR A 27 1.54 -7.69 8.46
CA THR A 27 1.46 -7.01 9.76
C THR A 27 2.41 -5.82 9.89
N GLU A 28 3.59 -5.90 9.29
CA GLU A 28 4.68 -4.97 9.61
C GLU A 28 4.60 -3.65 8.80
N PHE A 29 4.00 -3.68 7.61
CA PHE A 29 3.75 -2.47 6.82
C PHE A 29 2.73 -1.52 7.46
N ALA A 30 1.74 -2.06 8.18
CA ALA A 30 0.68 -1.26 8.79
C ALA A 30 1.21 -0.33 9.89
N ASP A 31 2.28 -0.71 10.60
CA ASP A 31 2.88 0.08 11.70
C ASP A 31 3.83 1.21 11.22
N SER A 32 4.14 1.30 9.92
CA SER A 32 5.26 2.12 9.42
C SER A 32 4.95 3.60 9.16
N GLY A 33 3.94 4.16 9.82
CA GLY A 33 3.69 5.60 9.78
C GLY A 33 4.80 6.41 10.46
N VAL A 34 5.89 6.73 9.73
CA VAL A 34 6.96 7.74 9.92
C VAL A 34 8.41 7.17 9.84
N ILE A 35 9.15 7.68 8.84
CA ILE A 35 10.61 7.87 8.63
C ILE A 35 11.56 6.65 8.64
N SER A 36 12.29 6.46 7.52
CA SER A 36 13.67 5.96 7.58
C SER A 36 14.63 7.10 7.27
N ARG A 37 15.48 7.44 8.26
CA ARG A 37 16.63 8.32 8.07
C ARG A 37 17.66 7.52 7.28
N ASN A 38 18.23 8.16 6.25
CA ASN A 38 19.35 7.63 5.48
C ASN A 38 20.42 7.03 6.40
N THR A 39 20.57 5.71 6.38
CA THR A 39 21.85 5.07 6.69
C THR A 39 22.61 4.93 5.39
N PRO A 40 23.83 5.51 5.27
CA PRO A 40 24.68 5.24 4.13
C PRO A 40 25.05 3.75 4.14
N ILE A 41 25.02 3.13 2.96
CA ILE A 41 25.63 1.83 2.73
C ILE A 41 27.13 2.04 2.93
N SER A 42 27.64 1.70 4.12
CA SER A 42 29.08 1.66 4.39
C SER A 42 29.64 0.26 4.11
N SER A 43 30.87 0.27 3.60
CA SER A 43 31.81 -0.83 3.36
C SER A 43 31.46 -1.83 2.25
N ILE A 44 31.72 -1.43 1.00
CA ILE A 44 32.45 -2.32 0.08
C ILE A 44 33.90 -1.88 0.21
N ASP A 45 34.72 -2.73 0.81
CA ASP A 45 36.15 -2.50 0.96
C ASP A 45 36.82 -2.44 -0.42
N GLU A 46 37.44 -1.31 -0.75
CA GLU A 46 38.43 -1.23 -1.81
C GLU A 46 39.68 -2.01 -1.39
N LYS A 47 39.83 -3.22 -1.94
CA LYS A 47 41.15 -3.87 -2.06
C LYS A 47 41.55 -3.89 -3.53
N ASN A 48 42.55 -3.06 -3.82
CA ASN A 48 43.41 -3.16 -5.00
C ASN A 48 43.93 -4.60 -5.17
N SER A 49 43.65 -5.21 -6.32
CA SER A 49 44.51 -6.24 -6.89
C SER A 49 44.48 -6.17 -8.41
N ASN A 50 45.66 -6.29 -8.99
CA ASN A 50 46.00 -6.03 -10.38
C ASN A 50 45.29 -6.94 -11.41
N HIS A 51 45.16 -6.38 -12.61
CA HIS A 51 44.89 -7.00 -13.91
C HIS A 51 44.88 -8.54 -14.00
N SER A 52 43.71 -9.07 -14.36
CA SER A 52 43.57 -9.97 -15.50
C SER A 52 42.25 -9.62 -16.21
N HIS A 53 42.29 -9.43 -17.53
CA HIS A 53 41.10 -9.17 -18.34
C HIS A 53 40.25 -10.45 -18.39
N ASP A 54 39.21 -10.51 -17.56
CA ASP A 54 38.15 -11.50 -17.65
C ASP A 54 36.98 -10.93 -18.46
N ASN A 55 36.59 -11.64 -19.51
CA ASN A 55 35.50 -11.31 -20.45
C ASN A 55 34.08 -11.50 -19.83
N SER A 56 33.95 -11.61 -18.51
CA SER A 56 32.68 -11.89 -17.82
C SER A 56 31.81 -10.67 -17.59
N ASP A 57 32.42 -9.50 -17.36
CA ASP A 57 31.68 -8.28 -17.00
C ASP A 57 30.89 -7.73 -18.19
N ASP A 58 31.46 -7.82 -19.39
CA ASP A 58 30.83 -7.32 -20.63
C ASP A 58 29.62 -8.18 -21.04
N GLN A 59 29.65 -9.50 -20.79
CA GLN A 59 28.51 -10.38 -21.05
C GLN A 59 27.33 -10.12 -20.10
N SER A 60 27.60 -9.81 -18.83
CA SER A 60 26.55 -9.54 -17.83
C SER A 60 25.79 -8.25 -18.14
N ILE A 61 26.50 -7.18 -18.49
CA ILE A 61 25.94 -5.87 -18.85
C ILE A 61 25.16 -5.98 -20.17
N THR A 62 25.68 -6.70 -21.15
CA THR A 62 24.99 -6.92 -22.43
C THR A 62 23.69 -7.70 -22.25
N THR A 63 23.69 -8.71 -21.38
CA THR A 63 22.49 -9.53 -21.07
C THR A 63 21.44 -8.72 -20.31
N GLU A 64 21.83 -7.87 -19.37
CA GLU A 64 20.92 -6.99 -18.61
C GLU A 64 20.27 -5.92 -19.50
N VAL A 65 21.05 -5.25 -20.36
CA VAL A 65 20.54 -4.25 -21.32
C VAL A 65 19.61 -4.88 -22.35
N GLN A 66 19.94 -6.08 -22.82
CA GLN A 66 19.11 -6.84 -23.75
C GLN A 66 17.83 -7.37 -23.08
N TYR A 67 17.89 -7.76 -21.81
CA TYR A 67 16.72 -8.14 -21.03
C TYR A 67 15.78 -6.94 -20.78
N LEU A 68 16.33 -5.79 -20.35
CA LEU A 68 15.57 -4.55 -20.12
C LEU A 68 14.87 -4.03 -21.38
N SER A 69 15.54 -4.11 -22.53
CA SER A 69 14.98 -3.69 -23.82
C SER A 69 13.91 -4.67 -24.35
N ASN A 70 13.95 -5.94 -23.94
CA ASN A 70 13.01 -6.98 -24.37
C ASN A 70 11.81 -7.16 -23.43
N ILE A 71 11.86 -6.69 -22.18
CA ILE A 71 10.68 -6.72 -21.31
C ILE A 71 9.65 -5.73 -21.85
N ARG A 72 8.52 -6.25 -22.35
CA ARG A 72 7.31 -5.44 -22.53
C ARG A 72 6.97 -4.82 -21.18
N LYS A 73 6.79 -3.49 -21.13
CA LYS A 73 6.37 -2.79 -19.91
C LYS A 73 5.20 -3.55 -19.26
N PRO A 74 5.40 -4.11 -18.06
CA PRO A 74 4.43 -5.00 -17.44
C PRO A 74 3.14 -4.22 -17.19
N LYS A 75 2.02 -4.77 -17.67
CA LYS A 75 0.68 -4.21 -17.42
C LYS A 75 0.12 -4.84 -16.15
N LEU A 76 0.61 -4.37 -15.01
CA LEU A 76 0.03 -4.74 -13.73
C LEU A 76 -1.38 -4.14 -13.63
N GLN A 77 -2.37 -5.00 -13.37
CA GLN A 77 -3.77 -4.61 -13.37
C GLN A 77 -4.26 -4.30 -11.95
N TYR A 78 -5.10 -3.29 -11.83
CA TYR A 78 -5.90 -3.08 -10.64
C TYR A 78 -7.16 -3.93 -10.78
N LYS A 79 -7.53 -4.62 -9.70
CA LYS A 79 -8.79 -5.34 -9.62
C LYS A 79 -9.95 -4.42 -10.01
N LYS A 80 -10.94 -4.99 -10.69
CA LYS A 80 -12.20 -4.30 -11.03
C LYS A 80 -13.26 -4.64 -10.00
N TRP A 81 -13.94 -3.64 -9.46
CA TRP A 81 -14.94 -3.88 -8.42
C TRP A 81 -16.22 -4.35 -9.09
N ALA A 82 -16.66 -5.55 -8.75
CA ALA A 82 -18.00 -6.01 -9.11
C ALA A 82 -19.01 -5.24 -8.25
N GLU A 83 -20.08 -4.73 -8.86
CA GLU A 83 -21.16 -3.99 -8.20
C GLU A 83 -21.84 -4.77 -7.05
N ASN A 84 -21.56 -6.07 -6.94
CA ASN A 84 -22.14 -7.01 -5.98
C ASN A 84 -21.26 -7.32 -4.76
N MET A 85 -20.06 -6.74 -4.61
CA MET A 85 -19.25 -6.90 -3.40
C MET A 85 -19.86 -6.11 -2.24
N GLN A 86 -20.83 -6.71 -1.54
CA GLN A 86 -21.51 -6.00 -0.47
C GLN A 86 -20.68 -5.94 0.82
N TYR A 87 -20.00 -7.03 1.19
CA TYR A 87 -19.14 -7.11 2.38
C TYR A 87 -17.91 -7.98 2.13
N SER A 88 -16.76 -7.61 2.70
CA SER A 88 -15.53 -8.41 2.61
C SER A 88 -14.72 -8.29 3.89
N ASN A 89 -14.09 -9.41 4.28
CA ASN A 89 -13.07 -9.41 5.32
C ASN A 89 -11.76 -8.90 4.72
N CYS A 90 -11.21 -7.86 5.34
CA CYS A 90 -10.04 -7.17 4.84
C CYS A 90 -9.03 -6.93 5.95
N LEU A 91 -7.77 -6.78 5.56
CA LEU A 91 -6.72 -6.21 6.38
C LEU A 91 -6.49 -4.75 5.98
N VAL A 92 -6.33 -3.85 6.94
CA VAL A 92 -5.87 -2.48 6.67
C VAL A 92 -4.34 -2.47 6.66
N THR A 93 -3.75 -2.26 5.48
CA THR A 93 -2.29 -2.35 5.28
C THR A 93 -1.58 -1.01 5.33
N TYR A 94 -2.29 0.07 5.02
CA TYR A 94 -1.77 1.42 5.14
C TYR A 94 -2.89 2.42 5.40
N LEU A 95 -2.57 3.47 6.15
CA LEU A 95 -3.52 4.53 6.49
C LEU A 95 -2.79 5.86 6.61
N ASP A 96 -3.13 6.81 5.73
CA ASP A 96 -2.73 8.22 5.87
C ASP A 96 -3.80 8.99 6.65
N HIS A 97 -5.05 8.92 6.18
CA HIS A 97 -6.21 9.57 6.81
C HIS A 97 -7.52 8.88 6.37
N PRO A 98 -8.70 9.25 6.90
CA PRO A 98 -9.96 8.54 6.60
C PRO A 98 -10.29 8.42 5.10
N SER A 99 -9.86 9.37 4.27
CA SER A 99 -10.09 9.29 2.82
C SER A 99 -8.99 8.55 2.06
N ALA A 100 -7.92 8.15 2.74
CA ALA A 100 -6.73 7.52 2.18
C ALA A 100 -6.33 6.28 2.99
N ILE A 101 -7.07 5.19 2.78
CA ILE A 101 -6.86 3.89 3.44
C ILE A 101 -6.55 2.87 2.37
N PHE A 102 -5.63 1.94 2.64
CA PHE A 102 -5.44 0.75 1.82
C PHE A 102 -5.89 -0.49 2.56
N ILE A 103 -6.55 -1.35 1.79
CA ILE A 103 -6.99 -2.65 2.26
C ILE A 103 -6.51 -3.76 1.34
N GLN A 104 -6.29 -4.94 1.92
CA GLN A 104 -6.14 -6.19 1.20
C GLN A 104 -7.31 -7.11 1.53
N LEU A 105 -7.85 -7.79 0.51
CA LEU A 105 -8.91 -8.77 0.68
C LEU A 105 -8.32 -10.08 1.19
N ILE A 106 -8.88 -10.64 2.26
CA ILE A 106 -8.36 -11.88 2.85
C ILE A 106 -8.50 -13.07 1.90
N GLN A 107 -9.51 -13.08 1.05
CA GLN A 107 -9.71 -14.12 0.02
C GLN A 107 -8.53 -14.24 -0.97
N ASP A 108 -7.72 -13.18 -1.11
CA ASP A 108 -6.60 -13.16 -2.05
C ASP A 108 -5.24 -13.39 -1.36
N ALA A 109 -5.22 -13.54 -0.03
CA ALA A 109 -4.00 -13.61 0.77
C ALA A 109 -3.09 -14.78 0.37
N GLU A 110 -3.66 -15.96 0.11
CA GLU A 110 -2.90 -17.15 -0.29
C GLU A 110 -2.20 -16.96 -1.65
N ARG A 111 -2.95 -16.49 -2.65
CA ARG A 111 -2.39 -16.21 -3.99
C ARG A 111 -1.31 -15.15 -3.94
N PHE A 112 -1.52 -14.09 -3.15
CA PHE A 112 -0.51 -13.06 -2.91
C PHE A 112 0.74 -13.65 -2.26
N GLN A 113 0.59 -14.47 -1.22
CA GLN A 113 1.71 -15.08 -0.51
C GLN A 113 2.56 -15.95 -1.44
N LEU A 114 1.93 -16.81 -2.24
CA LEU A 114 2.65 -17.66 -3.20
C LEU A 114 3.43 -16.82 -4.22
N MET A 115 2.77 -15.84 -4.86
CA MET A 115 3.42 -14.93 -5.80
C MET A 115 4.60 -14.18 -5.15
N HIS A 116 4.41 -13.67 -3.93
CA HIS A 116 5.43 -12.90 -3.22
C HIS A 116 6.64 -13.77 -2.85
N GLN A 117 6.43 -15.02 -2.44
CA GLN A 117 7.51 -15.97 -2.15
C GLN A 117 8.30 -16.33 -3.41
N ASP A 118 7.61 -16.63 -4.51
CA ASP A 118 8.26 -16.95 -5.79
C ASP A 118 9.03 -15.76 -6.35
N MET A 119 8.47 -14.55 -6.21
CA MET A 119 9.14 -13.31 -6.58
C MET A 119 10.41 -13.09 -5.78
N ASN A 120 10.35 -13.22 -4.45
CA ASN A 120 11.52 -13.06 -3.61
C ASN A 120 12.62 -14.07 -3.96
N ARG A 121 12.26 -15.34 -4.16
CA ARG A 121 13.22 -16.36 -4.62
C ARG A 121 13.89 -15.94 -5.93
N HIS A 122 13.11 -15.54 -6.94
CA HIS A 122 13.64 -15.13 -8.23
C HIS A 122 14.64 -13.96 -8.12
N TYR A 123 14.31 -12.89 -7.39
CA TYR A 123 15.21 -11.73 -7.31
C TYR A 123 16.38 -11.93 -6.34
N MET A 124 16.22 -12.74 -5.29
CA MET A 124 17.34 -13.10 -4.40
C MET A 124 18.35 -14.03 -5.07
N ASP A 125 17.90 -14.95 -5.93
CA ASP A 125 18.81 -15.80 -6.70
C ASP A 125 19.56 -15.02 -7.79
N ASN A 126 19.09 -13.81 -8.13
CA ASN A 126 19.60 -12.98 -9.23
C ASN A 126 19.99 -11.55 -8.78
N LEU A 127 20.52 -11.39 -7.55
CA LEU A 127 20.84 -10.07 -6.97
C LEU A 127 21.73 -9.18 -7.86
N ASN A 128 22.69 -9.80 -8.54
CA ASN A 128 23.69 -9.11 -9.35
C ASN A 128 23.16 -8.67 -10.72
N MET A 129 22.16 -9.37 -11.26
CA MET A 129 21.65 -9.22 -12.64
C MET A 129 21.03 -7.83 -12.93
N PHE A 130 20.88 -7.00 -11.89
CA PHE A 130 20.21 -5.71 -11.95
C PHE A 130 20.83 -4.66 -11.02
N SER A 131 22.06 -4.89 -10.58
CA SER A 131 22.71 -4.07 -9.54
C SER A 131 23.07 -2.66 -10.03
N ASN A 132 23.14 -2.45 -11.35
CA ASN A 132 23.63 -1.23 -11.99
C ASN A 132 22.60 -0.54 -12.90
N ILE A 133 21.32 -0.60 -12.54
CA ILE A 133 20.28 0.09 -13.31
C ILE A 133 20.45 1.61 -13.26
N SER A 134 20.47 2.23 -14.45
CA SER A 134 20.50 3.69 -14.61
C SER A 134 19.28 4.35 -13.98
N ILE A 135 19.47 5.53 -13.37
CA ILE A 135 18.38 6.37 -12.84
C ILE A 135 17.37 6.81 -13.92
N HIS A 136 17.74 6.68 -15.20
CA HIS A 136 16.88 6.99 -16.35
C HIS A 136 16.12 5.77 -16.90
N ALA A 137 16.29 4.58 -16.29
CA ALA A 137 15.66 3.36 -16.78
C ALA A 137 14.14 3.31 -16.52
N PHE A 138 13.65 4.10 -15.56
CA PHE A 138 12.24 4.18 -15.21
C PHE A 138 11.69 5.59 -15.35
N ASN A 139 10.42 5.67 -15.75
CA ASN A 139 9.64 6.90 -15.76
C ASN A 139 8.66 6.89 -14.60
N ILE A 140 8.15 8.07 -14.25
CA ILE A 140 7.05 8.17 -13.31
C ILE A 140 5.84 7.40 -13.88
N GLY A 141 5.20 6.58 -13.06
CA GLY A 141 4.09 5.72 -13.44
C GLY A 141 4.50 4.28 -13.79
N ASP A 142 5.78 4.01 -14.09
CA ASP A 142 6.25 2.66 -14.39
C ASP A 142 6.16 1.74 -13.16
N PHE A 143 5.79 0.48 -13.40
CA PHE A 143 5.83 -0.58 -12.38
C PHE A 143 7.23 -1.17 -12.29
N CYS A 144 7.65 -1.45 -11.06
CA CYS A 144 8.96 -2.01 -10.74
C CYS A 144 8.88 -3.00 -9.57
N VAL A 145 10.02 -3.56 -9.22
CA VAL A 145 10.25 -4.29 -7.98
C VAL A 145 11.25 -3.49 -7.15
N ALA A 146 10.96 -3.33 -5.87
CA ALA A 146 11.78 -2.56 -4.94
C ALA A 146 12.22 -3.43 -3.78
N TYR A 147 13.51 -3.35 -3.45
CA TYR A 147 14.09 -4.00 -2.29
C TYR A 147 13.87 -3.16 -1.03
N SER A 148 13.28 -3.77 0.00
CA SER A 148 13.16 -3.15 1.31
C SER A 148 14.33 -3.56 2.19
N THR A 149 15.14 -2.59 2.62
CA THR A 149 16.22 -2.81 3.59
C THR A 149 15.71 -3.14 4.99
N ARG A 150 14.44 -2.82 5.27
CA ARG A 150 13.79 -3.13 6.54
C ARG A 150 13.43 -4.61 6.66
N TYR A 151 12.92 -5.19 5.58
CA TYR A 151 12.41 -6.56 5.57
C TYR A 151 13.36 -7.55 4.89
N PHE A 152 14.39 -7.06 4.20
CA PHE A 152 15.29 -7.87 3.38
C PHE A 152 14.55 -8.67 2.29
N GLU A 153 13.47 -8.07 1.77
CA GLU A 153 12.57 -8.67 0.78
C GLU A 153 12.30 -7.69 -0.37
N PHE A 154 11.92 -8.24 -1.51
CA PHE A 154 11.49 -7.54 -2.70
C PHE A 154 9.98 -7.40 -2.75
N PHE A 155 9.49 -6.24 -3.19
CA PHE A 155 8.07 -5.91 -3.27
C PHE A 155 7.72 -5.30 -4.61
N ARG A 156 6.49 -5.52 -5.09
CA ARG A 156 5.99 -4.84 -6.29
C ARG A 156 5.72 -3.39 -5.95
N ALA A 157 6.13 -2.49 -6.83
CA ALA A 157 6.04 -1.06 -6.61
C ALA A 157 5.71 -0.29 -7.89
N ARG A 158 5.38 0.99 -7.72
CA ARG A 158 5.17 1.94 -8.81
C ARG A 158 5.94 3.22 -8.53
N ILE A 159 6.60 3.75 -9.55
CA ILE A 159 7.35 5.01 -9.44
C ILE A 159 6.36 6.18 -9.35
N LEU A 160 6.46 6.97 -8.27
CA LEU A 160 5.69 8.18 -8.03
C LEU A 160 6.47 9.47 -8.32
N ASN A 161 7.80 9.45 -8.12
CA ASN A 161 8.67 10.59 -8.41
C ASN A 161 10.13 10.14 -8.57
N ILE A 162 10.99 11.00 -9.11
CA ILE A 162 12.41 10.72 -9.36
C ILE A 162 13.25 11.89 -8.85
N ASP A 163 14.17 11.62 -7.92
CA ASP A 163 15.23 12.55 -7.51
C ASP A 163 16.53 12.11 -8.20
N GLN A 164 16.82 12.75 -9.34
CA GLN A 164 17.99 12.41 -10.15
C GLN A 164 19.31 12.75 -9.44
N THR A 165 19.33 13.80 -8.63
CA THR A 165 20.51 14.26 -7.90
C THR A 165 20.93 13.24 -6.84
N LYS A 166 19.96 12.71 -6.08
CA LYS A 166 20.21 11.68 -5.05
C LYS A 166 20.17 10.25 -5.60
N LYS A 167 19.86 10.07 -6.89
CA LYS A 167 19.63 8.77 -7.53
C LYS A 167 18.59 7.94 -6.78
N GLN A 168 17.49 8.57 -6.40
CA GLN A 168 16.39 7.93 -5.67
C GLN A 168 15.08 8.02 -6.44
N TYR A 169 14.23 7.03 -6.21
CA TYR A 169 12.85 7.00 -6.67
C TYR A 169 11.92 7.09 -5.46
N LEU A 170 10.91 7.95 -5.53
CA LEU A 170 9.77 7.83 -4.64
C LEU A 170 8.89 6.74 -5.22
N ILE A 171 8.63 5.70 -4.44
CA ILE A 171 7.80 4.57 -4.85
C ILE A 171 6.59 4.43 -3.94
N ILE A 172 5.55 3.77 -4.43
CA ILE A 172 4.50 3.16 -3.62
C ILE A 172 4.56 1.65 -3.76
N TYR A 173 4.53 0.93 -2.65
CA TYR A 173 4.36 -0.52 -2.65
C TYR A 173 2.91 -0.83 -3.00
N VAL A 174 2.65 -1.25 -4.24
CA VAL A 174 1.28 -1.31 -4.78
C VAL A 174 0.40 -2.29 -4.04
N ASP A 175 1.01 -3.32 -3.44
CA ASP A 175 0.28 -4.32 -2.67
C ASP A 175 -0.10 -3.86 -1.26
N PHE A 176 0.48 -2.79 -0.74
CA PHE A 176 0.34 -2.37 0.66
C PHE A 176 -0.15 -0.93 0.82
N GLY A 177 0.32 -0.03 -0.05
CA GLY A 177 -0.10 1.37 -0.12
C GLY A 177 0.82 2.39 0.54
N ASN A 178 1.82 1.94 1.33
CA ASN A 178 2.83 2.84 1.87
C ASN A 178 3.84 3.25 0.79
N SER A 179 4.42 4.43 0.95
CA SER A 179 5.42 5.01 0.03
C SER A 179 6.75 5.24 0.71
N GLU A 180 7.84 5.17 -0.06
CA GLU A 180 9.20 5.30 0.44
C GLU A 180 10.13 5.84 -0.66
N TRP A 181 11.18 6.57 -0.27
CA TRP A 181 12.29 6.90 -1.16
C TRP A 181 13.31 5.76 -1.17
N VAL A 182 13.54 5.16 -2.34
CA VAL A 182 14.45 4.03 -2.51
C VAL A 182 15.54 4.40 -3.51
N HIS A 183 16.79 4.10 -3.17
CA HIS A 183 17.93 4.33 -4.06
C HIS A 183 17.82 3.47 -5.32
N SER A 184 18.30 3.95 -6.48
CA SER A 184 18.19 3.25 -7.76
C SER A 184 18.72 1.81 -7.72
N LYS A 185 19.79 1.58 -6.96
CA LYS A 185 20.37 0.25 -6.66
C LYS A 185 19.40 -0.76 -6.05
N GLY A 186 18.31 -0.31 -5.43
CA GLY A 186 17.26 -1.16 -4.85
C GLY A 186 16.07 -1.37 -5.77
N ILE A 187 16.05 -0.76 -6.97
CA ILE A 187 14.97 -0.92 -7.94
C ILE A 187 15.35 -1.95 -9.00
N ARG A 188 14.36 -2.73 -9.42
CA ARG A 188 14.46 -3.81 -10.40
C ARG A 188 13.27 -3.74 -11.36
N PRO A 189 13.38 -4.20 -12.62
CA PRO A 189 12.25 -4.29 -13.52
C PRO A 189 11.30 -5.37 -13.01
N LEU A 190 9.99 -5.12 -13.07
CA LEU A 190 9.00 -6.14 -12.72
C LEU A 190 8.94 -7.21 -13.80
N HIS A 191 9.29 -8.45 -13.45
CA HIS A 191 9.20 -9.59 -14.35
C HIS A 191 7.73 -9.87 -14.71
N PRO A 192 7.38 -10.11 -16.00
CA PRO A 192 5.99 -10.28 -16.44
C PRO A 192 5.18 -11.31 -15.65
N GLN A 193 5.79 -12.44 -15.28
CA GLN A 193 5.12 -13.48 -14.47
C GLN A 193 4.56 -12.96 -13.13
N PHE A 194 5.23 -11.99 -12.49
CA PHE A 194 4.78 -11.41 -11.23
C PHE A 194 3.79 -10.24 -11.44
N ALA A 195 3.52 -9.87 -12.70
CA ALA A 195 2.51 -8.90 -13.08
C ALA A 195 1.14 -9.55 -13.41
N GLU A 196 1.06 -10.88 -13.43
CA GLU A 196 -0.18 -11.62 -13.72
C GLU A 196 -1.21 -11.47 -12.60
N LEU A 197 -0.76 -11.53 -11.34
CA LEU A 197 -1.63 -11.27 -10.20
C LEU A 197 -1.94 -9.78 -10.12
N GLU A 198 -3.20 -9.40 -9.94
CA GLU A 198 -3.59 -8.00 -9.80
C GLU A 198 -2.94 -7.34 -8.56
N VAL A 199 -2.92 -6.01 -8.52
CA VAL A 199 -2.53 -5.23 -7.34
C VAL A 199 -3.39 -5.64 -6.15
N GLN A 200 -2.75 -5.89 -5.00
CA GLN A 200 -3.47 -6.32 -3.79
C GLN A 200 -3.88 -5.17 -2.88
N GLY A 201 -3.14 -4.05 -2.89
CA GLY A 201 -3.44 -2.87 -2.11
C GLY A 201 -4.55 -2.07 -2.77
N THR A 202 -5.75 -2.17 -2.22
CA THR A 202 -6.93 -1.44 -2.73
C THR A 202 -7.08 -0.13 -1.97
N PRO A 203 -6.88 1.02 -2.63
CA PRO A 203 -7.15 2.32 -2.02
C PRO A 203 -8.67 2.53 -1.87
N VAL A 204 -9.10 2.95 -0.68
CA VAL A 204 -10.50 3.18 -0.33
C VAL A 204 -10.66 4.49 0.46
N THR A 205 -11.86 5.05 0.40
CA THR A 205 -12.26 6.23 1.16
C THR A 205 -13.33 5.84 2.17
N LEU A 206 -13.09 6.11 3.47
CA LEU A 206 -14.12 5.92 4.49
C LEU A 206 -15.32 6.83 4.20
N SER A 207 -16.47 6.22 4.01
CA SER A 207 -17.75 6.88 3.75
C SER A 207 -18.14 7.81 4.90
N HIS A 208 -19.02 8.77 4.61
CA HIS A 208 -19.72 9.56 5.62
C HIS A 208 -18.83 10.40 6.55
N THR A 209 -17.54 10.55 6.26
CA THR A 209 -16.60 11.33 7.07
C THR A 209 -16.06 12.54 6.32
N LEU A 210 -16.05 13.69 6.98
CA LEU A 210 -15.38 14.91 6.54
C LEU A 210 -14.37 15.38 7.59
N PRO A 211 -13.25 16.01 7.17
CA PRO A 211 -12.32 16.63 8.10
C PRO A 211 -13.02 17.74 8.89
N LYS A 212 -12.55 17.95 10.12
CA LYS A 212 -12.96 19.10 10.92
C LYS A 212 -12.28 20.37 10.42
N LYS A 213 -12.93 21.50 10.65
CA LYS A 213 -12.31 22.81 10.48
C LYS A 213 -11.24 22.99 11.56
N ASP A 214 -10.01 23.26 11.15
CA ASP A 214 -8.96 23.69 12.08
C ASP A 214 -9.32 25.08 12.61
N LEU A 215 -9.37 25.21 13.94
CA LEU A 215 -9.80 26.44 14.58
C LEU A 215 -8.73 27.56 14.49
N LYS A 216 -7.46 27.20 14.28
CA LYS A 216 -6.36 28.16 14.17
C LYS A 216 -6.24 28.69 12.74
N THR A 217 -6.25 27.81 11.75
CA THR A 217 -6.02 28.19 10.34
C THR A 217 -7.33 28.42 9.58
N GLY A 218 -8.45 27.90 10.09
CA GLY A 218 -9.72 27.89 9.39
C GLY A 218 -9.81 26.87 8.25
N THR A 219 -8.76 26.09 8.00
CA THR A 219 -8.71 25.10 6.90
C THR A 219 -9.55 23.87 7.22
N ILE A 220 -10.05 23.20 6.18
CA ILE A 220 -10.89 22.01 6.28
C ILE A 220 -10.19 20.89 5.53
N GLU A 221 -9.28 20.18 6.19
CA GLU A 221 -8.44 19.14 5.60
C GLU A 221 -7.91 18.19 6.69
N TRP A 222 -7.62 16.94 6.32
CA TRP A 222 -7.14 15.88 7.20
C TRP A 222 -5.69 16.04 7.67
N ASP A 223 -4.90 16.92 7.07
CA ASP A 223 -3.51 17.19 7.47
C ASP A 223 -3.41 18.20 8.64
N THR A 224 -4.54 18.75 9.09
CA THR A 224 -4.65 19.61 10.28
C THR A 224 -4.32 18.88 11.58
N SER A 225 -4.19 19.63 12.69
CA SER A 225 -4.00 19.02 14.02
C SER A 225 -5.14 18.06 14.40
N ALA A 226 -6.38 18.40 14.03
CA ALA A 226 -7.54 17.55 14.25
C ALA A 226 -7.48 16.28 13.40
N GLY A 227 -7.08 16.41 12.12
CA GLY A 227 -6.94 15.26 11.24
C GLY A 227 -5.80 14.32 11.65
N ARG A 228 -4.67 14.83 12.16
CA ARG A 228 -3.61 13.99 12.76
C ARG A 228 -4.10 13.16 13.95
N GLN A 229 -4.96 13.74 14.80
CA GLN A 229 -5.58 13.00 15.90
C GLN A 229 -6.54 11.92 15.40
N CYS A 230 -7.30 12.21 14.34
CA CYS A 230 -8.15 11.25 13.64
C CYS A 230 -7.32 10.07 13.12
N THR A 231 -6.26 10.32 12.34
CA THR A 231 -5.33 9.30 11.85
C THR A 231 -4.74 8.45 12.98
N ARG A 232 -4.32 9.08 14.09
CA ARG A 232 -3.77 8.34 15.24
C ARG A 232 -4.82 7.44 15.90
N LYS A 233 -6.07 7.88 16.02
CA LYS A 233 -7.18 7.05 16.52
C LYS A 233 -7.42 5.87 15.58
N LEU A 234 -7.48 6.12 14.28
CA LEU A 234 -7.67 5.10 13.25
C LEU A 234 -6.59 4.04 13.30
N ARG A 235 -5.31 4.41 13.36
CA ARG A 235 -4.21 3.45 13.48
C ARG A 235 -4.38 2.55 14.71
N ARG A 236 -4.71 3.09 15.88
CA ARG A 236 -4.95 2.28 17.09
C ARG A 236 -6.14 1.32 16.97
N LEU A 237 -7.14 1.69 16.18
CA LEU A 237 -8.35 0.87 15.99
C LEU A 237 -8.17 -0.20 14.92
N LEU A 238 -7.41 0.09 13.87
CA LEU A 238 -7.33 -0.71 12.65
C LEU A 238 -6.03 -1.50 12.51
N ILE A 239 -4.98 -1.05 13.18
CA ILE A 239 -3.63 -1.58 13.07
C ILE A 239 -3.22 -2.08 14.44
N LYS A 240 -2.86 -3.36 14.49
CA LYS A 240 -2.42 -4.00 15.73
C LYS A 240 -0.91 -3.87 15.87
N PRO A 241 -0.39 -3.67 17.09
CA PRO A 241 1.05 -3.71 17.34
C PRO A 241 1.69 -5.01 16.86
N HIS A 242 2.97 -4.96 16.54
CA HIS A 242 3.76 -6.15 16.24
C HIS A 242 3.59 -7.25 17.31
N GLY A 243 3.35 -8.48 16.86
CA GLY A 243 3.17 -9.66 17.72
C GLY A 243 1.72 -9.96 18.13
N GLU A 244 0.78 -9.06 17.89
CA GLU A 244 -0.64 -9.27 18.14
C GLU A 244 -1.35 -9.98 16.97
N PRO A 245 -2.47 -10.69 17.20
CA PRO A 245 -3.25 -11.29 16.13
C PRO A 245 -3.77 -10.20 15.16
N PHE A 246 -3.78 -10.55 13.87
CA PHE A 246 -4.29 -9.68 12.82
C PHE A 246 -5.70 -9.19 13.14
N LEU A 247 -5.93 -7.89 12.97
CA LEU A 247 -7.29 -7.36 13.01
C LEU A 247 -7.87 -7.38 11.60
N PHE A 248 -8.87 -8.23 11.42
CA PHE A 248 -9.70 -8.19 10.24
C PHE A 248 -10.84 -7.21 10.45
N VAL A 249 -11.10 -6.41 9.43
CA VAL A 249 -12.25 -5.51 9.40
C VAL A 249 -13.23 -5.97 8.34
N ILE A 250 -14.50 -5.73 8.61
CA ILE A 250 -15.55 -5.95 7.62
C ILE A 250 -15.71 -4.65 6.85
N VAL A 251 -15.41 -4.69 5.56
CA VAL A 251 -15.53 -3.56 4.64
C VAL A 251 -16.79 -3.76 3.83
N ARG A 252 -17.69 -2.77 3.87
CA ARG A 252 -18.83 -2.68 2.96
C ARG A 252 -18.49 -1.74 1.83
N PHE A 253 -18.48 -2.21 0.59
CA PHE A 253 -18.32 -1.31 -0.55
C PHE A 253 -19.66 -0.64 -0.87
N LEU A 254 -19.61 0.67 -1.02
CA LEU A 254 -20.74 1.45 -1.51
C LEU A 254 -20.56 1.65 -3.01
N SER A 255 -21.69 1.71 -3.75
CA SER A 255 -21.68 1.84 -5.20
C SER A 255 -20.74 2.98 -5.62
N ASN A 256 -19.77 2.64 -6.49
CA ASN A 256 -18.80 3.64 -6.89
C ASN A 256 -19.49 4.68 -7.76
N GLU A 257 -19.39 5.93 -7.34
CA GLU A 257 -19.94 7.02 -8.11
C GLU A 257 -19.03 7.26 -9.34
N ARG A 258 -19.60 7.32 -10.55
CA ARG A 258 -18.81 7.47 -11.81
C ARG A 258 -17.79 8.61 -11.81
N TRP A 259 -17.95 9.61 -10.95
CA TRP A 259 -17.11 10.79 -10.85
C TRP A 259 -16.06 10.72 -9.74
N TRP A 260 -16.09 9.69 -8.88
CA TRP A 260 -15.11 9.50 -7.82
C TRP A 260 -14.26 8.24 -8.10
N PRO A 261 -12.94 8.36 -8.05
CA PRO A 261 -12.01 7.33 -8.52
C PRO A 261 -11.86 6.15 -7.56
N LEU A 262 -11.96 6.41 -6.26
CA LEU A 262 -11.79 5.40 -5.20
C LEU A 262 -13.15 4.95 -4.68
N PRO A 263 -13.35 3.67 -4.37
CA PRO A 263 -14.60 3.23 -3.75
C PRO A 263 -14.78 3.88 -2.38
N PHE A 264 -16.03 4.28 -2.08
CA PHE A 264 -16.44 4.59 -0.72
C PHE A 264 -16.74 3.30 0.03
N VAL A 265 -16.31 3.24 1.29
CA VAL A 265 -16.50 2.06 2.12
C VAL A 265 -16.97 2.40 3.52
N ASP A 266 -17.84 1.56 4.08
CA ASP A 266 -18.05 1.50 5.53
C ASP A 266 -17.04 0.49 6.10
N ILE A 267 -16.37 0.83 7.20
CA ILE A 267 -15.43 -0.07 7.88
C ILE A 267 -15.97 -0.39 9.27
N LYS A 268 -16.03 -1.68 9.59
CA LYS A 268 -16.46 -2.19 10.90
C LYS A 268 -15.32 -2.94 11.57
N VAL A 269 -15.06 -2.61 12.84
CA VAL A 269 -13.82 -3.00 13.54
C VAL A 269 -13.94 -4.18 14.50
N ASP A 270 -15.16 -4.65 14.79
CA ASP A 270 -15.38 -5.78 15.69
C ASP A 270 -16.67 -6.55 15.39
N GLU A 271 -16.84 -7.68 16.07
CA GLU A 271 -18.01 -8.58 15.95
C GLU A 271 -19.34 -7.91 16.33
N LEU A 272 -19.29 -6.83 17.11
CA LEU A 272 -20.45 -6.00 17.42
C LEU A 272 -20.76 -4.96 16.34
N ILE A 273 -20.05 -4.97 15.21
CA ILE A 273 -20.36 -4.20 14.01
C ILE A 273 -20.33 -2.68 14.32
N ARG A 274 -19.32 -2.20 15.06
CA ARG A 274 -19.19 -0.75 15.30
C ARG A 274 -18.68 -0.04 14.04
N ASP A 275 -19.48 0.91 13.55
CA ASP A 275 -19.16 1.74 12.38
C ASP A 275 -18.05 2.74 12.72
N LEU A 276 -17.00 2.72 11.92
CA LEU A 276 -15.83 3.55 12.13
C LEU A 276 -16.10 5.04 11.94
N ALA A 277 -16.98 5.42 11.00
CA ALA A 277 -17.36 6.82 10.78
C ALA A 277 -18.10 7.36 12.01
N GLU A 278 -18.99 6.56 12.61
CA GLU A 278 -19.70 6.92 13.84
C GLU A 278 -18.75 7.05 15.04
N ILE A 279 -17.78 6.14 15.20
CA ILE A 279 -16.76 6.24 16.25
C ILE A 279 -16.00 7.56 16.14
N LEU A 280 -15.53 7.90 14.93
CA LEU A 280 -14.79 9.14 14.70
C LEU A 280 -15.66 10.38 14.95
N HIS A 281 -16.94 10.34 14.59
CA HIS A 281 -17.86 11.44 14.86
C HIS A 281 -18.10 11.65 16.35
N ARG A 282 -18.46 10.57 17.07
CA ARG A 282 -18.73 10.59 18.52
C ARG A 282 -17.52 11.08 19.31
N ASP A 283 -16.33 10.65 18.93
CA ASP A 283 -15.08 11.08 19.56
C ASP A 283 -14.67 12.51 19.14
N GLY A 284 -15.46 13.17 18.29
CA GLY A 284 -15.20 14.53 17.85
C GLY A 284 -13.96 14.65 16.96
N LEU A 285 -13.65 13.64 16.14
CA LEU A 285 -12.50 13.62 15.23
C LEU A 285 -12.90 13.81 13.76
N ALA A 286 -14.16 13.54 13.41
CA ALA A 286 -14.72 13.77 12.08
C ALA A 286 -16.10 14.43 12.14
N ARG A 287 -16.50 15.07 11.04
CA ARG A 287 -17.88 15.47 10.80
C ARG A 287 -18.57 14.38 9.99
N LEU A 288 -19.84 14.10 10.29
CA LEU A 288 -20.65 13.23 9.45
C LEU A 288 -21.12 13.99 8.21
N THR A 289 -21.16 13.29 7.07
CA THR A 289 -21.89 13.74 5.88
C THR A 289 -22.88 12.68 5.43
N ARG A 290 -24.05 13.13 4.96
CA ARG A 290 -25.04 12.29 4.29
C ARG A 290 -24.72 12.09 2.81
N ASN A 291 -23.82 12.91 2.25
CA ASN A 291 -23.49 12.91 0.83
C ASN A 291 -21.97 12.90 0.64
N ASN A 292 -21.44 11.77 0.18
CA ASN A 292 -20.01 11.61 -0.08
C ASN A 292 -19.47 12.60 -1.15
N LYS A 293 -20.34 13.27 -1.94
CA LYS A 293 -19.98 14.38 -2.84
C LYS A 293 -19.33 15.56 -2.15
N ASP A 294 -19.60 15.76 -0.86
CA ASP A 294 -19.00 16.85 -0.08
C ASP A 294 -17.47 16.74 -0.01
N LEU A 295 -16.92 15.52 -0.09
CA LEU A 295 -15.47 15.31 -0.13
C LEU A 295 -14.83 15.91 -1.39
N ARG A 296 -15.55 16.04 -2.50
CA ARG A 296 -15.04 16.67 -3.72
C ARG A 296 -14.86 18.17 -3.56
N MET A 297 -15.69 18.82 -2.74
CA MET A 297 -15.53 20.25 -2.46
C MET A 297 -14.25 20.53 -1.67
N ILE A 298 -13.85 19.57 -0.84
CA ILE A 298 -12.65 19.66 -0.02
C ILE A 298 -11.42 19.21 -0.81
N TYR A 299 -11.55 18.12 -1.57
CA TYR A 299 -10.48 17.52 -2.35
C TYR A 299 -10.89 17.35 -3.83
N PRO A 300 -10.93 18.43 -4.61
CA PRO A 300 -11.42 18.39 -5.99
C PRO A 300 -10.57 17.53 -6.93
N ASN A 301 -9.30 17.32 -6.58
CA ASN A 301 -8.32 16.57 -7.38
C ASN A 301 -8.03 15.15 -6.84
N PHE A 302 -8.71 14.73 -5.77
CA PHE A 302 -8.41 13.44 -5.13
C PHE A 302 -8.75 12.27 -6.05
N GLY A 303 -7.75 11.42 -6.26
CA GLY A 303 -7.76 10.25 -7.13
C GLY A 303 -7.99 10.52 -8.63
N ASN A 304 -7.85 11.76 -9.13
CA ASN A 304 -7.99 12.00 -10.56
C ASN A 304 -6.92 11.19 -11.35
N TYR A 305 -7.34 10.05 -11.92
CA TYR A 305 -6.49 9.06 -12.59
C TYR A 305 -5.97 9.51 -13.96
N GLN A 306 -6.49 10.60 -14.53
CA GLN A 306 -6.13 11.04 -15.89
C GLN A 306 -4.65 11.44 -16.05
N ASN A 307 -3.92 11.63 -14.95
CA ASN A 307 -2.51 12.01 -14.96
C ASN A 307 -1.57 10.94 -14.38
N GLU A 308 -1.93 9.65 -14.39
CA GLU A 308 -1.05 8.51 -14.02
C GLU A 308 -0.29 8.56 -12.67
N HIS A 309 -0.48 9.61 -11.86
CA HIS A 309 0.44 9.94 -10.77
C HIS A 309 -0.19 9.90 -9.38
N LEU A 310 -1.52 9.82 -9.26
CA LEU A 310 -2.15 10.27 -8.02
C LEU A 310 -3.17 9.25 -7.50
N ILE A 311 -2.72 8.35 -6.63
CA ILE A 311 -3.65 7.64 -5.74
C ILE A 311 -4.11 8.60 -4.60
N PHE A 312 -3.28 9.56 -4.16
CA PHE A 312 -3.61 10.52 -3.07
C PHE A 312 -3.30 11.99 -3.36
N GLY A 313 -3.44 12.40 -4.63
CA GLY A 313 -3.15 13.77 -5.02
C GLY A 313 -1.64 14.06 -5.01
N SER A 314 -1.20 14.98 -5.86
CA SER A 314 0.13 15.52 -5.72
C SER A 314 0.06 16.33 -4.44
N LEU A 315 0.65 15.83 -3.36
CA LEU A 315 1.38 16.76 -2.52
C LEU A 315 2.25 17.54 -3.51
N SER A 316 2.08 18.87 -3.58
CA SER A 316 2.96 19.72 -4.37
C SER A 316 4.41 19.30 -4.10
N SER A 317 5.33 19.46 -5.06
CA SER A 317 6.73 19.06 -4.87
C SER A 317 7.30 19.56 -3.53
N GLU A 318 6.88 20.75 -3.10
CA GLU A 318 7.14 21.35 -1.80
C GLU A 318 6.52 20.59 -0.59
N ARG A 319 5.31 20.06 -0.71
CA ARG A 319 4.65 19.22 0.31
C ARG A 319 5.22 17.81 0.37
N LEU A 320 5.71 17.24 -0.74
CA LEU A 320 6.47 15.98 -0.73
C LEU A 320 7.82 16.19 -0.03
N GLU A 321 8.54 17.26 -0.36
CA GLU A 321 9.79 17.60 0.30
C GLU A 321 9.61 17.85 1.80
N ASN A 322 8.58 18.60 2.22
CA ASN A 322 8.32 18.88 3.64
C ASN A 322 7.80 17.67 4.43
N ARG A 323 7.22 16.66 3.78
CA ARG A 323 6.76 15.41 4.43
C ARG A 323 7.90 14.43 4.71
N TYR A 324 9.02 14.55 3.98
CA TYR A 324 10.19 13.65 4.06
C TYR A 324 11.51 14.33 4.47
N ARG A 325 11.48 15.62 4.89
CA ARG A 325 12.58 16.28 5.62
C ARG A 325 12.42 16.07 7.12
#